data_AF-A0A2D0A500-F1
#
_entry.id   AF-A0A2D0A500-F1
#
_cell.length_a   1.000
_cell.length_b   1.000
_cell.length_c   1.000
_cell.angle_alpha   90.00
_cell.angle_beta   90.00
_cell.angle_gamma   90.00
#
_symmetry.space_group_name_H-M   'P 1'
#
loop_
_entity.id
_entity.type
_entity.pdbx_description
1 polymer ?
#
loop_
_entity_poly.entity_id
_entity_poly.type
_entity_poly.pdbx_seq_one_letter_code
_entity_poly.pdbx_strand_id
1 'polypeptide(L)'
;MSCKRDSDYVSVNPSPFIANFDLRKLYKNTEIQLNTTNLSGASSIRGVVISDQASGNIPAGLLIVQNSRITGSGIDSLRGIAINIGTASANYVPGDSVHVKIDGSTMKRVDGILQLTGVNAGEIKKISSGRNVRTQAVNTAILISRPDFYESTLITISKGVTAPEPVTGDTFSGNKVINDGFGKATIHTEATAQLAKSAMVPFADFTGIVFRNSDGLQLWPRTLEDIYELDVIKVSPLVVTGYLTDPDGSDANNEYIQFKATRDINFAVTPMSIVTSNNAGITAAPTLGWAMGGVRTYKFNITTGSVKKGQFCYVGGSNKKIWGSASTDISNAVWIAAKAYSTLNGDDFGTATTNLLANSGNVAGIAVFDGTTVSASSVPLDVVMFGGGGSVYTAGPPEVGYRITNTDKYSVIQNRKRVNFYGGGTNTSKYAFPATSNFTMLGGIYDATTGLWSTGRVAKNVELKSTSQLSEIQQATGFTVIVN
;
A
#
# COMPACT_ATOMS: atom_id res chain seq x y z
N MET A 1 -46.58 51.06 30.26
CA MET A 1 -45.20 50.80 29.78
C MET A 1 -44.38 50.32 30.96
N SER A 2 -43.89 49.08 30.93
CA SER A 2 -42.87 48.62 31.88
C SER A 2 -41.73 48.05 31.06
N CYS A 3 -40.62 48.78 31.00
CA CYS A 3 -39.37 48.23 30.50
C CYS A 3 -38.83 47.27 31.56
N LYS A 4 -38.37 46.09 31.14
CA LYS A 4 -37.68 45.15 32.03
C LYS A 4 -36.41 45.83 32.59
N ARG A 5 -36.07 45.53 33.84
CA ARG A 5 -34.84 46.03 34.47
C ARG A 5 -33.64 45.25 33.91
N ASP A 6 -32.46 45.86 33.89
CA ASP A 6 -31.22 45.16 33.46
C ASP A 6 -30.93 43.89 34.27
N SER A 7 -31.48 43.77 35.48
CA SER A 7 -31.43 42.56 36.32
C SER A 7 -32.27 41.39 35.81
N ASP A 8 -33.18 41.63 34.87
CA ASP A 8 -34.12 40.63 34.35
C ASP A 8 -33.54 39.91 33.12
N TYR A 9 -32.33 40.27 32.68
CA TYR A 9 -31.56 39.52 31.69
C TYR A 9 -30.89 38.33 32.37
N VAL A 10 -31.04 37.14 31.76
CA VAL A 10 -30.28 35.94 32.15
C VAL A 10 -28.81 36.32 32.21
N SER A 11 -28.19 36.22 33.40
CA SER A 11 -26.74 36.38 33.55
C SER A 11 -26.07 35.21 32.83
N VAL A 12 -25.77 35.41 31.55
CA VAL A 12 -25.03 34.43 30.74
C VAL A 12 -23.56 34.65 31.04
N ASN A 13 -23.01 33.83 31.94
CA ASN A 13 -21.58 33.79 32.14
C ASN A 13 -20.91 33.21 30.88
N PRO A 14 -20.01 33.95 30.20
CA PRO A 14 -19.26 33.41 29.08
C PRO A 14 -18.49 32.15 29.50
N SER A 15 -18.38 31.18 28.60
CA SER A 15 -17.53 30.01 28.81
C SER A 15 -16.10 30.47 29.13
N PRO A 16 -15.41 29.91 30.15
CA PRO A 16 -14.02 30.24 30.43
C PRO A 16 -13.06 29.73 29.34
N PHE A 17 -13.58 28.92 28.40
CA PHE A 17 -12.83 28.34 27.29
C PHE A 17 -13.17 28.99 25.95
N ILE A 18 -12.13 29.34 25.20
CA ILE A 18 -12.20 29.68 23.78
C ILE A 18 -11.78 28.47 22.92
N ALA A 19 -12.39 28.30 21.74
CA ALA A 19 -11.95 27.29 20.78
C ALA A 19 -10.75 27.79 19.97
N ASN A 20 -9.86 26.89 19.54
CA ASN A 20 -8.70 27.23 18.73
C ASN A 20 -9.10 27.91 17.41
N PHE A 21 -10.27 27.54 16.86
CA PHE A 21 -10.86 28.18 15.70
C PHE A 21 -11.09 29.69 15.87
N ASP A 22 -11.52 30.13 17.05
CA ASP A 22 -11.76 31.55 17.31
C ASP A 22 -10.51 32.24 17.82
N LEU A 23 -9.74 31.58 18.69
CA LEU A 23 -8.45 32.08 19.19
C LEU A 23 -7.54 32.50 18.04
N ARG A 24 -7.38 31.64 17.03
CA ARG A 24 -6.49 31.92 15.89
C ARG A 24 -6.96 33.09 15.02
N LYS A 25 -8.26 33.44 15.04
CA LYS A 25 -8.76 34.60 14.31
C LYS A 25 -8.32 35.93 14.94
N LEU A 26 -7.94 35.92 16.21
CA LEU A 26 -7.43 37.11 16.90
C LEU A 26 -6.05 37.52 16.34
N TYR A 27 -5.28 36.59 15.78
CA TYR A 27 -4.00 36.89 15.15
C TYR A 27 -4.21 37.55 13.78
N LYS A 28 -3.72 38.78 13.60
CA LYS A 28 -3.80 39.56 12.36
C LYS A 28 -2.43 39.88 11.77
N ASN A 29 -1.50 38.91 11.85
CA ASN A 29 -0.08 39.07 11.48
C ASN A 29 0.73 40.04 12.33
N THR A 30 0.20 40.39 13.51
CA THR A 30 0.88 41.18 14.53
C THR A 30 0.79 40.45 15.86
N GLU A 31 1.86 40.51 16.64
CA GLU A 31 1.90 39.99 18.01
C GLU A 31 0.73 40.56 18.83
N ILE A 32 0.09 39.69 19.63
CA ILE A 32 -1.01 40.09 20.50
C ILE A 32 -0.85 39.44 21.87
N GLN A 33 -0.89 40.28 22.92
CA GLN A 33 -1.01 39.81 24.29
C GLN A 33 -2.47 39.44 24.56
N LEU A 34 -2.70 38.22 25.03
CA LEU A 34 -4.02 37.69 25.31
C LEU A 34 -4.49 38.13 26.69
N ASN A 35 -5.74 38.56 26.77
CA ASN A 35 -6.41 38.93 28.01
C ASN A 35 -7.91 38.60 27.93
N THR A 36 -8.60 38.57 29.06
CA THR A 36 -10.03 38.27 29.09
C THR A 36 -10.89 39.19 28.22
N THR A 37 -10.44 40.42 27.92
CA THR A 37 -11.18 41.35 27.04
C THR A 37 -11.16 40.88 25.58
N ASN A 38 -9.98 40.60 25.01
CA ASN A 38 -9.87 40.15 23.62
C ASN A 38 -10.23 38.66 23.43
N LEU A 39 -10.29 37.90 24.52
CA LEU A 39 -10.80 36.53 24.56
C LEU A 39 -12.32 36.43 24.81
N SER A 40 -13.05 37.56 24.83
CA SER A 40 -14.51 37.61 25.06
C SER A 40 -14.95 36.93 26.36
N GLY A 41 -14.21 37.15 27.44
CA GLY A 41 -14.45 36.59 28.78
C GLY A 41 -13.78 35.25 29.04
N ALA A 42 -13.23 34.58 28.03
CA ALA A 42 -12.46 33.36 28.23
C ALA A 42 -11.05 33.67 28.79
N SER A 43 -10.47 32.68 29.47
CA SER A 43 -9.09 32.75 30.00
C SER A 43 -8.26 31.51 29.67
N SER A 44 -8.90 30.49 29.08
CA SER A 44 -8.30 29.18 28.86
C SER A 44 -8.69 28.61 27.49
N ILE A 45 -7.93 27.62 27.04
CA ILE A 45 -8.34 26.67 26.01
C ILE A 45 -8.43 25.27 26.60
N ARG A 46 -9.21 24.41 25.96
CA ARG A 46 -9.23 22.97 26.23
C ARG A 46 -9.03 22.22 24.93
N GLY A 47 -8.32 21.10 24.96
CA GLY A 47 -8.19 20.27 23.77
C GLY A 47 -7.40 19.00 24.02
N VAL A 48 -7.18 18.27 22.95
CA VAL A 48 -6.44 17.02 22.96
C VAL A 48 -5.03 17.27 22.43
N VAL A 49 -4.04 16.78 23.15
CA VAL A 49 -2.63 16.80 22.77
C VAL A 49 -2.42 15.92 21.56
N ILE A 50 -1.72 16.45 20.56
CA ILE A 50 -1.35 15.70 19.35
C ILE A 50 0.15 15.58 19.16
N SER A 51 0.95 16.45 19.78
CA SER A 51 2.41 16.37 19.78
C SER A 51 2.91 15.14 20.52
N ASP A 52 3.96 14.52 19.98
CA ASP A 52 4.66 13.40 20.59
C ASP A 52 6.13 13.74 20.77
N GLN A 53 6.52 14.08 21.99
CA GLN A 53 7.91 14.40 22.33
C GLN A 53 8.78 13.13 22.43
N ALA A 54 8.19 11.97 22.73
CA ALA A 54 8.94 10.73 22.92
C ALA A 54 9.48 10.18 21.59
N SER A 55 8.73 10.35 20.50
CA SER A 55 9.13 9.91 19.16
C SER A 55 10.12 10.86 18.48
N GLY A 56 10.22 12.10 18.97
CA GLY A 56 11.28 13.05 18.62
C GLY A 56 11.12 13.78 17.28
N ASN A 57 10.03 13.59 16.53
CA ASN A 57 9.74 14.35 15.32
C ASN A 57 8.74 15.48 15.55
N ILE A 58 9.12 16.45 16.37
CA ILE A 58 8.32 17.60 16.75
C ILE A 58 9.28 18.75 17.10
N PRO A 59 8.96 20.02 16.77
CA PRO A 59 9.78 21.13 17.23
C PRO A 59 9.88 21.14 18.76
N ALA A 60 11.11 21.32 19.27
CA ALA A 60 11.41 21.21 20.69
C ALA A 60 10.61 22.21 21.54
N GLY A 61 10.14 21.75 22.71
CA GLY A 61 9.45 22.60 23.69
C GLY A 61 8.00 22.98 23.35
N LEU A 62 7.47 22.51 22.21
CA LEU A 62 6.09 22.80 21.81
C LEU A 62 5.12 21.72 22.27
N LEU A 63 4.11 22.13 23.02
CA LEU A 63 2.89 21.37 23.23
C LEU A 63 1.89 21.75 22.14
N ILE A 64 1.46 20.78 21.33
CA ILE A 64 0.46 21.01 20.28
C ILE A 64 -0.88 20.45 20.73
N VAL A 65 -1.88 21.33 20.85
CA VAL A 65 -3.23 20.98 21.29
C VAL A 65 -4.22 21.31 20.20
N GLN A 66 -5.13 20.39 19.90
CA GLN A 66 -6.22 20.63 18.96
C GLN A 66 -7.59 20.49 19.60
N ASN A 67 -8.55 21.29 19.10
CA ASN A 67 -9.95 21.19 19.47
C ASN A 67 -10.84 21.58 18.29
N SER A 68 -12.11 21.28 18.44
CA SER A 68 -13.16 21.64 17.49
C SER A 68 -14.37 22.16 18.25
N ARG A 69 -15.12 23.07 17.63
CA ARG A 69 -16.48 23.47 18.01
C ARG A 69 -17.45 23.22 16.85
N ILE A 70 -18.73 23.03 17.14
CA ILE A 70 -19.72 23.06 16.06
C ILE A 70 -19.82 24.51 15.57
N THR A 71 -19.64 24.73 14.27
CA THR A 71 -19.92 26.00 13.61
C THR A 71 -21.17 25.86 12.75
N GLY A 72 -21.85 26.98 12.44
CA GLY A 72 -23.04 26.97 11.59
C GLY A 72 -22.81 26.18 10.29
N SER A 73 -23.87 25.51 9.82
CA SER A 73 -23.85 24.68 8.60
C SER A 73 -22.97 23.42 8.65
N GLY A 74 -22.57 22.94 9.83
CA GLY A 74 -21.84 21.66 9.98
C GLY A 74 -20.38 21.69 9.49
N ILE A 75 -19.82 22.89 9.29
CA ILE A 75 -18.45 23.07 8.81
C ILE A 75 -17.43 22.62 9.88
N ASP A 76 -16.35 21.96 9.46
CA ASP A 76 -15.27 21.54 10.35
C ASP A 76 -14.44 22.73 10.86
N SER A 77 -14.31 22.82 12.18
CA SER A 77 -13.54 23.83 12.89
C SER A 77 -12.34 23.26 13.63
N LEU A 78 -11.96 22.01 13.36
CA LEU A 78 -10.79 21.38 13.98
C LEU A 78 -9.53 22.20 13.71
N ARG A 79 -9.00 22.84 14.76
CA ARG A 79 -7.75 23.59 14.71
C ARG A 79 -6.83 23.16 15.81
N GLY A 80 -5.56 23.00 15.48
CA GLY A 80 -4.50 23.00 16.46
C GLY A 80 -3.91 24.38 16.70
N ILE A 81 -3.21 24.49 17.83
CA ILE A 81 -2.38 25.63 18.21
C ILE A 81 -1.11 25.11 18.89
N ALA A 82 0.03 25.72 18.56
CA ALA A 82 1.30 25.44 19.21
C ALA A 82 1.45 26.28 20.47
N ILE A 83 1.96 25.68 21.55
CA ILE A 83 2.13 26.33 22.85
C ILE A 83 3.56 26.05 23.31
N ASN A 84 4.38 27.09 23.41
CA ASN A 84 5.75 26.96 23.87
C ASN A 84 5.76 26.93 25.41
N ILE A 85 6.08 25.75 25.96
CA ILE A 85 6.16 25.50 27.41
C ILE A 85 7.52 24.91 27.80
N GLY A 86 8.50 24.99 26.90
CA GLY A 86 9.83 24.45 27.10
C GLY A 86 9.83 22.94 27.39
N THR A 87 10.78 22.50 28.21
CA THR A 87 10.99 21.08 28.55
C THR A 87 9.78 20.39 29.19
N ALA A 88 8.83 21.16 29.75
CA ALA A 88 7.60 20.61 30.30
C ALA A 88 6.69 19.95 29.24
N SER A 89 6.91 20.22 27.94
CA SER A 89 6.16 19.56 26.86
C SER A 89 6.29 18.03 26.87
N ALA A 90 7.42 17.51 27.37
CA ALA A 90 7.65 16.06 27.49
C ALA A 90 6.71 15.35 28.48
N ASN A 91 6.01 16.09 29.34
CA ASN A 91 5.06 15.53 30.32
C ASN A 91 3.68 15.19 29.72
N TYR A 92 3.46 15.51 28.44
CA TYR A 92 2.18 15.32 27.76
C TYR A 92 2.37 14.43 26.54
N VAL A 93 1.45 13.48 26.38
CA VAL A 93 1.48 12.50 25.27
C VAL A 93 0.24 12.64 24.40
N PRO A 94 0.29 12.19 23.13
CA PRO A 94 -0.89 12.20 22.26
C PRO A 94 -2.10 11.54 22.92
N GLY A 95 -3.27 12.21 22.81
CA GLY A 95 -4.51 11.75 23.44
C GLY A 95 -4.74 12.24 24.87
N ASP A 96 -3.78 12.96 25.48
CA ASP A 96 -4.05 13.68 26.71
C ASP A 96 -5.04 14.83 26.46
N SER A 97 -6.10 14.90 27.26
CA SER A 97 -6.99 16.05 27.31
C SER A 97 -6.44 17.05 28.32
N VAL A 98 -6.20 18.27 27.89
CA VAL A 98 -5.62 19.33 28.73
C VAL A 98 -6.50 20.57 28.76
N HIS A 99 -6.49 21.26 29.91
CA HIS A 99 -6.94 22.64 30.05
C HIS A 99 -5.71 23.52 30.22
N VAL A 100 -5.58 24.55 29.39
CA VAL A 100 -4.42 25.46 29.38
C VAL A 100 -4.93 26.86 29.66
N LYS A 101 -4.47 27.48 30.75
CA LYS A 101 -4.69 28.91 30.97
C LYS A 101 -3.81 29.72 30.03
N ILE A 102 -4.43 30.62 29.26
CA ILE A 102 -3.76 31.41 28.21
C ILE A 102 -3.88 32.92 28.45
N ASP A 103 -4.66 33.35 29.43
CA ASP A 103 -4.70 34.73 29.89
C ASP A 103 -3.31 35.21 30.34
N GLY A 104 -2.88 36.37 29.84
CA GLY A 104 -1.55 36.93 30.06
C GLY A 104 -0.46 36.41 29.10
N SER A 105 -0.74 35.36 28.32
CA SER A 105 0.21 34.83 27.32
C SER A 105 0.24 35.69 26.05
N THR A 106 1.26 35.47 25.20
CA THR A 106 1.44 36.21 23.95
C THR A 106 1.31 35.28 22.75
N MET A 107 0.43 35.61 21.81
CA MET A 107 0.28 34.91 20.54
C MET A 107 1.11 35.61 19.45
N LYS A 108 2.10 34.90 18.90
CA LYS A 108 3.04 35.42 17.89
C LYS A 108 3.61 34.32 17.00
N ARG A 109 4.28 34.70 15.91
CA ARG A 109 5.09 33.75 15.13
C ARG A 109 6.49 33.63 15.73
N VAL A 110 6.95 32.39 15.92
CA VAL A 110 8.34 32.06 16.29
C VAL A 110 8.79 31.01 15.27
N ASP A 111 9.88 31.32 14.56
CA ASP A 111 10.42 30.50 13.45
C ASP A 111 9.37 30.12 12.40
N GLY A 112 8.47 31.05 12.10
CA GLY A 112 7.37 30.87 11.14
C GLY A 112 6.11 30.24 11.72
N ILE A 113 6.17 29.53 12.86
CA ILE A 113 5.02 28.84 13.48
C ILE A 113 4.23 29.82 14.35
N LEU A 114 2.89 29.86 14.19
CA LEU A 114 2.01 30.58 15.11
C LEU A 114 1.92 29.87 16.47
N GLN A 115 2.42 30.51 17.52
CA GLN A 115 2.57 29.94 18.86
C GLN A 115 1.96 30.85 19.93
N LEU A 116 1.52 30.23 21.03
CA LEU A 116 1.36 30.88 22.32
C LEU A 116 2.67 30.78 23.10
N THR A 117 3.14 31.92 23.63
CA THR A 117 4.37 32.04 24.40
C THR A 117 4.09 32.68 25.75
N GLY A 118 4.91 32.41 26.77
CA GLY A 118 4.69 32.92 28.13
C GLY A 118 3.56 32.18 28.89
N VAL A 119 3.12 31.02 28.40
CA VAL A 119 2.17 30.16 29.12
C VAL A 119 2.91 29.48 30.28
N ASN A 120 2.41 29.63 31.51
CA ASN A 120 2.95 28.94 32.68
C ASN A 120 2.61 27.44 32.61
N ALA A 121 3.63 26.58 32.53
CA ALA A 121 3.43 25.12 32.49
C ALA A 121 2.68 24.58 33.72
N GLY A 122 2.81 25.21 34.89
CA GLY A 122 2.06 24.84 36.10
C GLY A 122 0.54 25.08 35.99
N GLU A 123 0.10 25.91 35.05
CA GLU A 123 -1.31 26.20 34.78
C GLU A 123 -1.90 25.30 33.67
N ILE A 124 -1.17 24.24 33.27
CA ILE A 124 -1.62 23.25 32.30
C ILE A 124 -2.08 21.99 33.03
N LYS A 125 -3.40 21.82 33.10
CA LYS A 125 -4.03 20.71 33.82
C LYS A 125 -4.37 19.59 32.87
N LYS A 126 -3.73 18.42 33.06
CA LYS A 126 -4.17 17.17 32.42
C LYS A 126 -5.47 16.70 33.08
N ILE A 127 -6.51 16.49 32.28
CA ILE A 127 -7.85 16.10 32.73
C ILE A 127 -8.08 14.60 32.58
N SER A 128 -7.58 14.01 31.49
CA SER A 128 -7.70 12.58 31.20
C SER A 128 -6.69 12.18 30.12
N SER A 129 -6.35 10.89 30.03
CA SER A 129 -5.50 10.34 28.98
C SER A 129 -6.27 9.41 28.03
N GLY A 130 -5.66 9.02 26.90
CA GLY A 130 -6.23 8.03 25.98
C GLY A 130 -7.46 8.50 25.21
N ARG A 131 -7.65 9.83 25.04
CA ARG A 131 -8.72 10.35 24.18
C ARG A 131 -8.38 10.10 22.72
N ASN A 132 -9.42 9.86 21.92
CA ASN A 132 -9.27 9.73 20.47
C ASN A 132 -8.70 11.03 19.88
N VAL A 133 -7.61 10.90 19.14
CA VAL A 133 -7.01 12.01 18.39
C VAL A 133 -7.68 12.08 17.02
N ARG A 134 -8.48 13.13 16.81
CA ARG A 134 -9.16 13.34 15.52
C ARG A 134 -8.14 13.70 14.43
N THR A 135 -8.28 13.12 13.25
CA THR A 135 -7.58 13.56 12.03
C THR A 135 -8.62 13.91 10.96
N GLN A 136 -8.21 14.67 9.95
CA GLN A 136 -8.99 14.98 8.76
C GLN A 136 -8.17 14.68 7.51
N ALA A 137 -8.82 14.09 6.51
CA ALA A 137 -8.20 13.87 5.20
C ALA A 137 -8.16 15.19 4.42
N VAL A 138 -6.99 15.54 3.86
CA VAL A 138 -6.76 16.78 3.13
C VAL A 138 -5.86 16.48 1.93
N ASN A 139 -6.25 16.95 0.75
CA ASN A 139 -5.36 16.89 -0.42
C ASN A 139 -4.38 18.08 -0.42
N THR A 140 -3.26 17.92 -1.10
CA THR A 140 -2.17 18.91 -1.13
C THR A 140 -2.60 20.27 -1.68
N ALA A 141 -3.48 20.31 -2.69
CA ALA A 141 -3.99 21.56 -3.26
C ALA A 141 -4.78 22.40 -2.23
N ILE A 142 -5.64 21.76 -1.43
CA ILE A 142 -6.39 22.43 -0.35
C ILE A 142 -5.45 22.87 0.76
N LEU A 143 -4.47 22.03 1.13
CA LEU A 143 -3.47 22.37 2.13
C LEU A 143 -2.68 23.63 1.74
N ILE A 144 -2.23 23.72 0.48
CA ILE A 144 -1.46 24.87 -0.04
C ILE A 144 -2.31 26.13 -0.16
N SER A 145 -3.57 26.01 -0.59
CA SER A 145 -4.47 27.17 -0.74
C SER A 145 -4.98 27.72 0.59
N ARG A 146 -4.92 26.94 1.68
CA ARG A 146 -5.45 27.32 3.00
C ARG A 146 -4.49 26.96 4.15
N PRO A 147 -3.22 27.42 4.12
CA PRO A 147 -2.20 26.95 5.04
C PRO A 147 -2.48 27.37 6.49
N ASP A 148 -3.08 28.55 6.70
CA ASP A 148 -3.51 29.02 8.03
C ASP A 148 -4.65 28.16 8.61
N PHE A 149 -5.35 27.36 7.81
CA PHE A 149 -6.42 26.49 8.30
C PHE A 149 -5.86 25.22 8.94
N TYR A 150 -4.73 24.73 8.43
CA TYR A 150 -4.16 23.44 8.80
C TYR A 150 -2.91 23.55 9.67
N GLU A 151 -2.24 24.70 9.71
CA GLU A 151 -1.09 24.93 10.61
C GLU A 151 -1.40 24.48 12.06
N SER A 152 -0.44 23.80 12.68
CA SER A 152 -0.50 23.11 13.97
C SER A 152 -1.59 22.04 14.11
N THR A 153 -2.23 21.58 13.04
CA THR A 153 -3.34 20.61 13.08
C THR A 153 -2.89 19.25 12.53
N LEU A 154 -3.40 18.16 13.12
CA LEU A 154 -3.18 16.81 12.59
C LEU A 154 -4.06 16.58 11.35
N ILE A 155 -3.43 16.21 10.24
CA ILE A 155 -4.10 15.86 8.99
C ILE A 155 -3.56 14.55 8.41
N THR A 156 -4.29 13.98 7.46
CA THR A 156 -3.84 12.86 6.63
C THR A 156 -3.88 13.27 5.17
N ILE A 157 -2.75 13.16 4.48
CA ILE A 157 -2.65 13.23 3.02
C ILE A 157 -2.70 11.80 2.50
N SER A 158 -3.82 11.43 1.87
CA SER A 158 -4.01 10.07 1.38
C SER A 158 -3.35 9.84 0.02
N LYS A 159 -2.92 8.61 -0.25
CA LYS A 159 -2.39 8.18 -1.55
C LYS A 159 -1.23 9.06 -2.05
N GLY A 160 -0.33 9.45 -1.15
CA GLY A 160 0.90 10.15 -1.49
C GLY A 160 1.89 9.21 -2.16
N VAL A 161 2.34 9.55 -3.37
CA VAL A 161 3.47 8.91 -4.05
C VAL A 161 4.73 9.68 -3.70
N THR A 162 5.73 8.99 -3.17
CA THR A 162 7.04 9.60 -2.89
C THR A 162 7.76 9.96 -4.19
N ALA A 163 8.32 11.17 -4.26
CA ALA A 163 9.01 11.70 -5.44
C ALA A 163 10.40 12.26 -5.08
N PRO A 164 11.51 11.73 -5.64
CA PRO A 164 11.58 10.58 -6.55
C PRO A 164 11.17 9.27 -5.87
N GLU A 165 10.87 8.22 -6.66
CA GLU A 165 10.57 6.89 -6.12
C GLU A 165 11.76 6.40 -5.25
N PRO A 166 11.51 5.92 -4.02
CA PRO A 166 12.58 5.47 -3.12
C PRO A 166 13.39 4.30 -3.68
N VAL A 167 14.69 4.31 -3.44
CA VAL A 167 15.59 3.18 -3.69
C VAL A 167 16.00 2.49 -2.38
N THR A 168 16.58 1.29 -2.48
CA THR A 168 17.05 0.56 -1.29
C THR A 168 18.08 1.39 -0.53
N GLY A 169 17.85 1.57 0.78
CA GLY A 169 18.68 2.39 1.65
C GLY A 169 18.12 3.78 1.93
N ASP A 170 17.12 4.25 1.16
CA ASP A 170 16.43 5.50 1.46
C ASP A 170 15.62 5.39 2.75
N THR A 171 15.72 6.42 3.58
CA THR A 171 15.03 6.53 4.87
C THR A 171 14.20 7.80 4.96
N PHE A 172 13.34 7.91 5.98
CA PHE A 172 12.53 9.12 6.21
C PHE A 172 13.31 10.36 6.64
N SER A 173 14.54 10.22 7.15
CA SER A 173 15.37 11.35 7.61
C SER A 173 15.40 12.55 6.64
N GLY A 174 15.15 13.74 7.17
CA GLY A 174 15.15 15.01 6.44
C GLY A 174 13.83 15.35 5.75
N ASN A 175 13.92 16.23 4.76
CA ASN A 175 12.78 16.62 3.92
C ASN A 175 12.58 15.62 2.79
N LYS A 176 11.34 15.16 2.61
CA LYS A 176 10.92 14.27 1.53
C LYS A 176 9.71 14.85 0.83
N VAL A 177 9.56 14.58 -0.46
CA VAL A 177 8.45 15.11 -1.25
C VAL A 177 7.49 13.98 -1.58
N ILE A 178 6.20 14.23 -1.37
CA ILE A 178 5.11 13.36 -1.80
C ILE A 178 4.19 14.09 -2.78
N ASN A 179 3.52 13.34 -3.64
CA ASN A 179 2.52 13.82 -4.58
C ASN A 179 1.26 12.95 -4.49
N ASP A 180 0.13 13.55 -4.14
CA ASP A 180 -1.17 12.86 -3.99
C ASP A 180 -2.04 12.95 -5.26
N GLY A 181 -1.48 13.42 -6.37
CA GLY A 181 -2.18 13.69 -7.63
C GLY A 181 -2.81 15.09 -7.71
N PHE A 182 -2.91 15.81 -6.59
CA PHE A 182 -3.43 17.19 -6.55
C PHE A 182 -2.31 18.24 -6.41
N GLY A 183 -1.08 17.82 -6.14
CA GLY A 183 0.04 18.70 -5.87
C GLY A 183 1.13 18.00 -5.07
N LYS A 184 2.11 18.78 -4.60
CA LYS A 184 3.25 18.26 -3.83
C LYS A 184 3.19 18.75 -2.38
N ALA A 185 3.58 17.90 -1.43
CA ALA A 185 3.81 18.30 -0.05
C ALA A 185 5.18 17.81 0.43
N THR A 186 5.77 18.58 1.34
CA THR A 186 7.01 18.21 2.03
C THR A 186 6.68 17.48 3.32
N ILE A 187 7.16 16.25 3.45
CA ILE A 187 7.23 15.50 4.71
C ILE A 187 8.55 15.83 5.38
N HIS A 188 8.52 16.27 6.63
CA HIS A 188 9.72 16.54 7.40
C HIS A 188 9.91 15.49 8.50
N THR A 189 11.15 15.03 8.65
CA THR A 189 11.56 14.16 9.75
C THR A 189 12.92 14.59 10.29
N GLU A 190 12.97 14.94 11.58
CA GLU A 190 14.22 15.24 12.27
C GLU A 190 15.17 14.05 12.23
N ALA A 191 16.46 14.28 11.99
CA ALA A 191 17.46 13.21 11.85
C ALA A 191 17.59 12.34 13.12
N THR A 192 17.26 12.91 14.29
CA THR A 192 17.28 12.23 15.58
C THR A 192 15.96 11.54 15.93
N ALA A 193 14.90 11.70 15.13
CA ALA A 193 13.62 11.09 15.41
C ALA A 193 13.64 9.57 15.21
N GLN A 194 12.79 8.86 15.94
CA GLN A 194 12.75 7.38 15.87
C GLN A 194 12.41 6.88 14.47
N LEU A 195 11.50 7.55 13.75
CA LEU A 195 11.12 7.17 12.38
C LEU A 195 12.20 7.50 11.33
N ALA A 196 13.22 8.30 11.66
CA ALA A 196 14.19 8.82 10.68
C ALA A 196 14.97 7.71 9.97
N LYS A 197 15.19 6.58 10.65
CA LYS A 197 15.91 5.40 10.14
C LYS A 197 15.01 4.37 9.47
N SER A 198 13.69 4.54 9.56
CA SER A 198 12.75 3.64 8.89
C SER A 198 12.89 3.77 7.38
N ALA A 199 12.82 2.64 6.68
CA ALA A 199 12.89 2.60 5.23
C ALA A 199 11.75 3.41 4.62
N MET A 200 12.07 4.17 3.58
CA MET A 200 11.09 5.01 2.91
C MET A 200 10.15 4.17 2.04
N VAL A 201 8.88 4.56 1.99
CA VAL A 201 7.84 3.85 1.24
C VAL A 201 7.48 4.61 -0.05
N PRO A 202 7.23 3.91 -1.18
CA PRO A 202 6.93 4.56 -2.45
C PRO A 202 5.51 5.15 -2.49
N PHE A 203 4.57 4.56 -1.75
CA PHE A 203 3.16 4.95 -1.78
C PHE A 203 2.53 4.72 -0.40
N ALA A 204 1.87 5.73 0.16
CA ALA A 204 1.26 5.65 1.49
C ALA A 204 0.19 6.71 1.73
N ASP A 205 -0.61 6.53 2.78
CA ASP A 205 -1.27 7.64 3.45
C ASP A 205 -0.30 8.23 4.51
N PHE A 206 -0.10 9.54 4.49
CA PHE A 206 0.80 10.25 5.39
C PHE A 206 -0.01 11.09 6.37
N THR A 207 0.03 10.73 7.64
CA THR A 207 -0.55 11.52 8.73
C THR A 207 0.53 12.36 9.40
N GLY A 208 0.21 13.57 9.85
CA GLY A 208 1.19 14.39 10.55
C GLY A 208 0.64 15.74 10.97
N ILE A 209 1.42 16.45 11.78
CA ILE A 209 1.12 17.81 12.21
C ILE A 209 1.68 18.76 11.16
N VAL A 210 0.86 19.69 10.68
CA VAL A 210 1.32 20.69 9.71
C VAL A 210 2.05 21.81 10.43
N PHE A 211 3.28 22.11 10.04
CA PHE A 211 4.00 23.31 10.48
C PHE A 211 4.34 24.20 9.29
N ARG A 212 4.49 25.49 9.59
CA ARG A 212 5.08 26.46 8.68
C ARG A 212 6.39 26.93 9.27
N ASN A 213 7.48 26.78 8.55
CA ASN A 213 8.78 27.33 8.89
C ASN A 213 9.35 28.12 7.71
N SER A 214 10.64 28.49 7.78
CA SER A 214 11.35 29.20 6.72
C SER A 214 11.35 28.46 5.38
N ASP A 215 11.28 27.12 5.40
CA ASP A 215 11.32 26.27 4.20
C ASP A 215 9.92 26.09 3.59
N GLY A 216 8.89 26.68 4.21
CA GLY A 216 7.51 26.63 3.77
C GLY A 216 6.64 25.72 4.63
N LEU A 217 5.61 25.15 4.00
CA LEU A 217 4.63 24.31 4.67
C LEU A 217 5.11 22.85 4.65
N GLN A 218 5.15 22.22 5.81
CA GLN A 218 5.63 20.86 5.98
C GLN A 218 4.65 20.03 6.81
N LEU A 219 4.49 18.76 6.46
CA LEU A 219 3.79 17.76 7.26
C LEU A 219 4.80 16.98 8.09
N TRP A 220 4.56 16.87 9.40
CA TRP A 220 5.47 16.20 10.34
C TRP A 220 4.79 14.96 10.93
N PRO A 221 5.02 13.76 10.37
CA PRO A 221 4.56 12.50 10.95
C PRO A 221 5.22 12.27 12.31
N ARG A 222 4.46 11.89 13.32
CA ARG A 222 5.00 11.79 14.69
C ARG A 222 5.73 10.48 14.88
N THR A 223 5.22 9.41 14.27
CA THR A 223 5.69 8.04 14.42
C THR A 223 5.59 7.30 13.08
N LEU A 224 6.11 6.07 13.02
CA LEU A 224 5.90 5.20 11.86
C LEU A 224 4.42 4.84 11.65
N GLU A 225 3.60 4.79 12.71
CA GLU A 225 2.16 4.49 12.60
C GLU A 225 1.36 5.59 11.89
N ASP A 226 1.90 6.81 11.85
CA ASP A 226 1.34 7.89 11.05
C ASP A 226 1.58 7.69 9.54
N ILE A 227 2.46 6.76 9.15
CA ILE A 227 2.67 6.36 7.76
C ILE A 227 1.98 5.03 7.50
N TYR A 228 0.91 5.07 6.72
CA TYR A 228 0.22 3.85 6.30
C TYR A 228 0.62 3.50 4.87
N GLU A 229 1.62 2.63 4.73
CA GLU A 229 2.04 2.13 3.42
C GLU A 229 0.87 1.54 2.65
N LEU A 230 0.82 1.85 1.36
CA LEU A 230 -0.14 1.35 0.41
C LEU A 230 0.62 0.60 -0.69
N ASP A 231 -0.05 -0.37 -1.30
CA ASP A 231 0.54 -1.08 -2.42
C ASP A 231 0.40 -0.34 -3.72
N VAL A 232 1.53 -0.25 -4.42
CA VAL A 232 1.53 0.08 -5.84
C VAL A 232 1.07 -1.14 -6.60
N ILE A 233 -0.16 -1.10 -7.10
CA ILE A 233 -0.67 -2.15 -7.99
C ILE A 233 -0.09 -1.88 -9.37
N LYS A 234 0.83 -2.75 -9.79
CA LYS A 234 1.38 -2.73 -11.16
C LYS A 234 0.45 -3.52 -12.07
N VAL A 235 -0.04 -2.89 -13.12
CA VAL A 235 -0.86 -3.56 -14.14
C VAL A 235 -0.01 -4.65 -14.81
N SER A 236 -0.43 -5.90 -14.70
CA SER A 236 0.22 -7.00 -15.41
C SER A 236 -0.13 -6.97 -16.89
N PRO A 237 0.86 -7.00 -17.83
CA PRO A 237 0.61 -7.15 -19.26
C PRO A 237 0.00 -8.49 -19.63
N LEU A 238 0.28 -9.55 -18.86
CA LEU A 238 -0.23 -10.91 -19.04
C LEU A 238 -0.85 -11.40 -17.75
N VAL A 239 -2.08 -11.92 -17.81
CA VAL A 239 -2.73 -12.59 -16.67
C VAL A 239 -2.91 -14.06 -16.97
N VAL A 240 -2.72 -14.92 -15.96
CA VAL A 240 -2.90 -16.38 -16.08
C VAL A 240 -4.38 -16.68 -16.22
N THR A 241 -4.76 -17.35 -17.32
CA THR A 241 -6.15 -17.73 -17.62
C THR A 241 -6.37 -19.23 -17.71
N GLY A 242 -5.31 -20.02 -17.66
CA GLY A 242 -5.42 -21.46 -17.50
C GLY A 242 -4.09 -22.18 -17.64
N TYR A 243 -4.11 -23.49 -17.44
CA TYR A 243 -2.93 -24.34 -17.53
C TYR A 243 -3.33 -25.81 -17.72
N LEU A 244 -2.48 -26.56 -18.41
CA LEU A 244 -2.57 -28.01 -18.54
C LEU A 244 -1.43 -28.66 -17.76
N THR A 245 -1.78 -29.46 -16.76
CA THR A 245 -0.85 -30.35 -16.06
C THR A 245 -1.25 -31.79 -16.35
N ASP A 246 -0.31 -32.73 -16.25
CA ASP A 246 -0.59 -34.16 -16.35
C ASP A 246 -1.31 -34.58 -17.67
N PRO A 247 -0.79 -34.19 -18.84
CA PRO A 247 -1.35 -34.60 -20.13
C PRO A 247 -1.30 -36.12 -20.33
N ASP A 248 -2.13 -36.65 -21.23
CA ASP A 248 -2.12 -38.10 -21.53
C ASP A 248 -0.77 -38.59 -22.06
N GLY A 249 -0.36 -39.75 -21.54
CA GLY A 249 0.95 -40.33 -21.77
C GLY A 249 2.05 -39.62 -20.99
N SER A 250 2.87 -38.83 -21.68
CA SER A 250 4.09 -38.24 -21.12
C SER A 250 3.92 -36.74 -20.87
N ASP A 251 4.21 -36.31 -19.65
CA ASP A 251 4.34 -34.90 -19.29
C ASP A 251 5.41 -34.18 -20.13
N ALA A 252 6.53 -34.87 -20.42
CA ALA A 252 7.69 -34.30 -21.08
C ALA A 252 7.33 -33.53 -22.37
N ASN A 253 7.52 -32.20 -22.32
CA ASN A 253 7.30 -31.24 -23.40
C ASN A 253 5.84 -31.08 -23.87
N ASN A 254 4.85 -31.50 -23.08
CA ASN A 254 3.42 -31.41 -23.42
C ASN A 254 2.61 -30.49 -22.49
N GLU A 255 3.17 -30.07 -21.35
CA GLU A 255 2.49 -29.16 -20.42
C GLU A 255 2.59 -27.70 -20.90
N TYR A 256 1.58 -26.89 -20.60
CA TYR A 256 1.57 -25.48 -20.98
C TYR A 256 0.68 -24.63 -20.09
N ILE A 257 0.93 -23.32 -20.15
CA ILE A 257 0.21 -22.27 -19.45
C ILE A 257 -0.41 -21.37 -20.48
N GLN A 258 -1.64 -20.96 -20.23
CA GLN A 258 -2.36 -19.98 -21.03
C GLN A 258 -2.46 -18.64 -20.29
N PHE A 259 -2.22 -17.57 -21.04
CA PHE A 259 -2.36 -16.20 -20.61
C PHE A 259 -3.31 -15.44 -21.52
N LYS A 260 -3.80 -14.31 -21.03
CA LYS A 260 -4.50 -13.31 -21.82
C LYS A 260 -3.82 -11.96 -21.66
N ALA A 261 -3.55 -11.29 -22.78
CA ALA A 261 -2.89 -9.99 -22.76
C ALA A 261 -3.86 -8.87 -22.35
N THR A 262 -3.41 -7.97 -21.48
CA THR A 262 -4.20 -6.85 -20.94
C THR A 262 -4.00 -5.56 -21.75
N ARG A 263 -2.97 -5.55 -22.60
CA ARG A 263 -2.60 -4.52 -23.57
C ARG A 263 -1.92 -5.16 -24.78
N ASP A 264 -1.69 -4.37 -25.82
CA ASP A 264 -0.78 -4.78 -26.90
C ASP A 264 0.65 -4.88 -26.34
N ILE A 265 1.37 -5.95 -26.69
CA ILE A 265 2.73 -6.20 -26.21
C ILE A 265 3.62 -6.50 -27.41
N ASN A 266 4.77 -5.84 -27.46
CA ASN A 266 5.92 -6.24 -28.25
C ASN A 266 7.02 -6.65 -27.27
N PHE A 267 7.39 -7.93 -27.23
CA PHE A 267 8.32 -8.45 -26.22
C PHE A 267 9.77 -8.03 -26.45
N ALA A 268 10.10 -7.51 -27.64
CA ALA A 268 11.41 -6.88 -27.86
C ALA A 268 11.51 -5.52 -27.16
N VAL A 269 10.37 -4.86 -26.90
CA VAL A 269 10.30 -3.56 -26.20
C VAL A 269 9.98 -3.76 -24.72
N THR A 270 9.07 -4.69 -24.42
CA THR A 270 8.64 -5.03 -23.07
C THR A 270 8.99 -6.51 -22.81
N PRO A 271 10.26 -6.84 -22.56
CA PRO A 271 10.65 -8.21 -22.26
C PRO A 271 10.01 -8.65 -20.94
N MET A 272 9.70 -9.93 -20.82
CA MET A 272 9.05 -10.51 -19.65
C MET A 272 9.64 -11.88 -19.34
N SER A 273 9.30 -12.43 -18.17
CA SER A 273 9.61 -13.81 -17.85
C SER A 273 8.48 -14.51 -17.12
N ILE A 274 8.37 -15.82 -17.34
CA ILE A 274 7.43 -16.71 -16.65
C ILE A 274 8.24 -17.70 -15.85
N VAL A 275 7.90 -17.88 -14.58
CA VAL A 275 8.52 -18.86 -13.70
C VAL A 275 7.46 -19.83 -13.20
N THR A 276 7.73 -21.12 -13.34
CA THR A 276 6.94 -22.19 -12.72
C THR A 276 7.65 -22.69 -11.46
N SER A 277 6.90 -23.26 -10.53
CA SER A 277 7.46 -23.99 -9.40
C SER A 277 6.89 -25.39 -9.26
N ASN A 278 7.76 -26.34 -8.91
CA ASN A 278 7.43 -27.70 -8.54
C ASN A 278 8.10 -28.00 -7.19
N ASN A 279 7.29 -28.33 -6.17
CA ASN A 279 7.78 -28.55 -4.81
C ASN A 279 7.74 -30.04 -4.42
N ALA A 280 7.66 -30.95 -5.40
CA ALA A 280 7.66 -32.40 -5.18
C ALA A 280 8.89 -32.86 -4.37
N GLY A 281 8.66 -33.53 -3.24
CA GLY A 281 9.75 -34.09 -2.42
C GLY A 281 10.68 -33.06 -1.78
N ILE A 282 10.34 -31.76 -1.81
CA ILE A 282 11.17 -30.70 -1.23
C ILE A 282 10.67 -30.36 0.19
N THR A 283 11.57 -30.48 1.17
CA THR A 283 11.24 -30.32 2.60
C THR A 283 11.59 -28.94 3.19
N ALA A 284 12.34 -28.11 2.46
CA ALA A 284 12.72 -26.77 2.90
C ALA A 284 12.02 -25.68 2.06
N ALA A 285 11.74 -24.52 2.66
CA ALA A 285 11.23 -23.34 1.95
C ALA A 285 12.26 -22.77 0.95
N PRO A 286 11.84 -22.12 -0.15
CA PRO A 286 12.75 -21.62 -1.18
C PRO A 286 13.43 -20.34 -0.71
N THR A 287 14.72 -20.42 -0.37
CA THR A 287 15.50 -19.29 0.15
C THR A 287 15.67 -18.16 -0.86
N LEU A 288 15.64 -18.46 -2.16
CA LEU A 288 15.64 -17.48 -3.26
C LEU A 288 14.26 -17.31 -3.91
N GLY A 289 13.21 -17.86 -3.31
CA GLY A 289 11.84 -17.81 -3.84
C GLY A 289 11.75 -18.34 -5.27
N TRP A 290 11.23 -17.52 -6.17
CA TRP A 290 11.09 -17.86 -7.59
C TRP A 290 12.43 -18.08 -8.32
N ALA A 291 13.52 -17.48 -7.82
CA ALA A 291 14.85 -17.60 -8.39
C ALA A 291 15.64 -18.84 -7.90
N MET A 292 14.98 -19.81 -7.25
CA MET A 292 15.65 -20.99 -6.69
C MET A 292 16.39 -21.84 -7.73
N GLY A 293 15.79 -22.04 -8.90
CA GLY A 293 16.31 -22.94 -9.93
C GLY A 293 16.27 -24.41 -9.54
N GLY A 294 17.21 -25.18 -10.11
CA GLY A 294 17.26 -26.63 -9.93
C GLY A 294 15.98 -27.32 -10.41
N VAL A 295 15.58 -28.37 -9.70
CA VAL A 295 14.30 -29.07 -9.96
C VAL A 295 13.08 -28.29 -9.47
N ARG A 296 13.29 -27.17 -8.77
CA ARG A 296 12.23 -26.49 -8.02
C ARG A 296 11.55 -25.38 -8.80
N THR A 297 12.30 -24.54 -9.49
CA THR A 297 11.73 -23.50 -10.35
C THR A 297 12.33 -23.52 -11.73
N TYR A 298 11.50 -23.27 -12.74
CA TYR A 298 11.90 -23.29 -14.14
C TYR A 298 11.46 -22.00 -14.81
N LYS A 299 12.37 -21.37 -15.56
CA LYS A 299 12.14 -20.03 -16.13
C LYS A 299 12.17 -20.00 -17.64
N PHE A 300 11.23 -19.23 -18.19
CA PHE A 300 11.15 -18.83 -19.59
C PHE A 300 11.35 -17.32 -19.70
N ASN A 301 12.26 -16.90 -20.57
CA ASN A 301 12.41 -15.52 -21.01
C ASN A 301 11.58 -15.30 -22.29
N ILE A 302 10.91 -14.15 -22.36
CA ILE A 302 10.09 -13.75 -23.50
C ILE A 302 10.61 -12.41 -23.99
N THR A 303 11.37 -12.42 -25.09
CA THR A 303 12.07 -11.24 -25.63
C THR A 303 11.72 -10.96 -27.09
N THR A 304 10.88 -11.79 -27.71
CA THR A 304 10.51 -11.68 -29.13
C THR A 304 9.04 -11.98 -29.35
N GLY A 305 8.49 -11.50 -30.46
CA GLY A 305 7.09 -11.68 -30.82
C GLY A 305 6.18 -10.60 -30.22
N SER A 306 4.88 -10.75 -30.47
CA SER A 306 3.86 -9.79 -30.03
C SER A 306 2.52 -10.45 -29.79
N VAL A 307 1.72 -9.87 -28.90
CA VAL A 307 0.34 -10.30 -28.61
C VAL A 307 -0.55 -9.06 -28.55
N LYS A 308 -1.78 -9.18 -29.05
CA LYS A 308 -2.79 -8.11 -28.99
C LYS A 308 -3.59 -8.15 -27.71
N LYS A 309 -4.04 -6.98 -27.24
CA LYS A 309 -4.94 -6.91 -26.08
C LYS A 309 -6.14 -7.85 -26.25
N GLY A 310 -6.43 -8.63 -25.21
CA GLY A 310 -7.51 -9.60 -25.18
C GLY A 310 -7.19 -10.93 -25.88
N GLN A 311 -6.06 -11.07 -26.56
CA GLN A 311 -5.66 -12.30 -27.23
C GLN A 311 -5.08 -13.31 -26.24
N PHE A 312 -5.39 -14.60 -26.45
CA PHE A 312 -4.75 -15.70 -25.73
C PHE A 312 -3.34 -15.97 -26.26
N CYS A 313 -2.43 -16.32 -25.36
CA CYS A 313 -1.08 -16.75 -25.70
C CYS A 313 -0.56 -17.81 -24.72
N TYR A 314 0.51 -18.50 -25.10
CA TYR A 314 0.95 -19.74 -24.43
C TYR A 314 2.45 -19.77 -24.17
N VAL A 315 2.80 -20.37 -23.02
CA VAL A 315 4.17 -20.75 -22.66
C VAL A 315 4.18 -22.21 -22.22
N GLY A 316 5.15 -23.00 -22.67
CA GLY A 316 5.26 -24.40 -22.22
C GLY A 316 6.14 -25.27 -23.09
N GLY A 317 5.71 -26.51 -23.27
CA GLY A 317 6.43 -27.55 -23.99
C GLY A 317 6.53 -27.34 -25.50
N SER A 318 7.64 -27.78 -26.08
CA SER A 318 7.93 -27.66 -27.50
C SER A 318 6.99 -28.47 -28.41
N ASN A 319 6.31 -29.48 -27.87
CA ASN A 319 5.45 -30.34 -28.70
C ASN A 319 4.15 -29.65 -29.09
N LYS A 320 3.70 -28.64 -28.32
CA LYS A 320 2.52 -27.81 -28.61
C LYS A 320 1.27 -28.66 -28.91
N LYS A 321 1.00 -29.64 -28.05
CA LYS A 321 -0.14 -30.54 -28.15
C LYS A 321 -1.24 -30.13 -27.19
N ILE A 322 -2.50 -30.32 -27.57
CA ILE A 322 -3.66 -29.96 -26.73
C ILE A 322 -3.73 -30.80 -25.45
N TRP A 323 -3.28 -32.06 -25.51
CA TRP A 323 -3.40 -33.06 -24.46
C TRP A 323 -2.41 -34.21 -24.67
N GLY A 324 -1.11 -33.94 -24.59
CA GLY A 324 -0.12 -35.02 -24.70
C GLY A 324 0.22 -35.45 -26.13
N SER A 325 1.19 -36.36 -26.25
CA SER A 325 1.95 -36.58 -27.48
C SER A 325 1.11 -37.03 -28.69
N ALA A 326 0.03 -37.77 -28.44
CA ALA A 326 -0.84 -38.33 -29.48
C ALA A 326 -2.08 -37.45 -29.80
N SER A 327 -2.12 -36.21 -29.32
CA SER A 327 -3.28 -35.33 -29.46
C SER A 327 -3.13 -34.26 -30.55
N THR A 328 -4.22 -33.50 -30.78
CA THR A 328 -4.28 -32.38 -31.72
C THR A 328 -3.09 -31.44 -31.56
N ASP A 329 -2.46 -31.12 -32.69
CA ASP A 329 -1.43 -30.10 -32.78
C ASP A 329 -2.04 -28.70 -32.69
N ILE A 330 -1.55 -27.89 -31.75
CA ILE A 330 -1.98 -26.51 -31.56
C ILE A 330 -0.83 -25.53 -31.79
N SER A 331 0.11 -25.88 -32.67
CA SER A 331 1.25 -25.02 -33.02
C SER A 331 0.82 -23.71 -33.71
N ASN A 332 -0.39 -23.66 -34.27
CA ASN A 332 -1.01 -22.48 -34.84
C ASN A 332 -1.51 -21.46 -33.79
N ALA A 333 -1.52 -21.81 -32.50
CA ALA A 333 -1.80 -20.87 -31.42
C ALA A 333 -0.66 -19.84 -31.25
N VAL A 334 -0.91 -18.78 -30.48
CA VAL A 334 0.11 -17.77 -30.20
C VAL A 334 1.06 -18.25 -29.08
N TRP A 335 2.11 -18.97 -29.45
CA TRP A 335 3.16 -19.40 -28.53
C TRP A 335 4.22 -18.31 -28.39
N ILE A 336 4.26 -17.67 -27.22
CA ILE A 336 5.24 -16.61 -26.93
C ILE A 336 6.56 -17.17 -26.39
N ALA A 337 6.54 -18.39 -25.87
CA ALA A 337 7.71 -19.21 -25.63
C ALA A 337 7.33 -20.70 -25.67
N ALA A 338 8.20 -21.54 -26.23
CA ALA A 338 8.04 -22.99 -26.17
C ALA A 338 9.42 -23.64 -26.08
N LYS A 339 9.60 -24.60 -25.18
CA LYS A 339 10.90 -25.22 -24.92
C LYS A 339 10.77 -26.72 -24.73
N ALA A 340 11.77 -27.46 -25.21
CA ALA A 340 11.93 -28.89 -24.92
C ALA A 340 12.49 -29.06 -23.49
N TYR A 341 11.72 -28.62 -22.49
CA TYR A 341 12.12 -28.54 -21.09
C TYR A 341 12.53 -29.90 -20.48
N SER A 342 12.22 -31.04 -21.10
CA SER A 342 12.74 -32.35 -20.69
C SER A 342 14.22 -32.59 -21.01
N THR A 343 14.81 -31.77 -21.88
CA THR A 343 16.21 -31.90 -22.32
C THR A 343 16.99 -30.60 -22.21
N LEU A 344 16.30 -29.46 -22.10
CA LEU A 344 16.89 -28.15 -22.01
C LEU A 344 16.63 -27.55 -20.63
N ASN A 345 17.62 -26.82 -20.11
CA ASN A 345 17.46 -26.01 -18.91
C ASN A 345 16.61 -24.75 -19.20
N GLY A 346 16.09 -24.13 -18.13
CA GLY A 346 15.48 -22.80 -18.20
C GLY A 346 16.47 -21.73 -18.65
N ASP A 347 15.99 -20.56 -19.08
CA ASP A 347 16.83 -19.55 -19.73
C ASP A 347 17.91 -18.93 -18.83
N ASP A 348 17.72 -18.96 -17.51
CA ASP A 348 18.73 -18.49 -16.54
C ASP A 348 18.89 -19.46 -15.35
N PHE A 349 17.79 -20.10 -14.95
CA PHE A 349 17.77 -21.11 -13.91
C PHE A 349 16.69 -22.15 -14.17
N GLY A 350 16.82 -23.28 -13.49
CA GLY A 350 15.95 -24.45 -13.64
C GLY A 350 16.61 -25.52 -14.49
N THR A 351 16.76 -26.72 -13.93
CA THR A 351 17.29 -27.87 -14.65
C THR A 351 16.23 -28.49 -15.54
N ALA A 352 16.63 -29.15 -16.62
CA ALA A 352 15.75 -29.95 -17.44
C ALA A 352 14.88 -30.89 -16.55
N THR A 353 13.59 -30.97 -16.86
CA THR A 353 12.57 -31.66 -16.05
C THR A 353 11.56 -32.34 -16.95
N THR A 354 11.02 -33.50 -16.57
CA THR A 354 9.90 -34.11 -17.30
C THR A 354 8.55 -33.63 -16.81
N ASN A 355 8.49 -32.75 -15.80
CA ASN A 355 7.28 -32.33 -15.11
C ASN A 355 7.39 -30.83 -14.78
N LEU A 356 7.01 -30.00 -15.75
CA LEU A 356 7.12 -28.55 -15.71
C LEU A 356 6.12 -27.93 -14.74
N LEU A 357 4.90 -28.48 -14.70
CA LEU A 357 3.79 -28.05 -13.86
C LEU A 357 3.38 -29.20 -12.95
N ALA A 358 3.76 -29.12 -11.68
CA ALA A 358 3.64 -30.25 -10.76
C ALA A 358 2.24 -30.90 -10.77
N ASN A 359 2.22 -32.23 -10.82
CA ASN A 359 1.07 -33.12 -10.57
C ASN A 359 1.25 -33.93 -9.25
N SER A 360 2.19 -33.53 -8.40
CA SER A 360 2.78 -34.37 -7.33
C SER A 360 2.16 -34.22 -5.93
N GLY A 361 0.90 -33.77 -5.82
CA GLY A 361 0.25 -33.56 -4.52
C GLY A 361 0.77 -32.35 -3.71
N ASN A 362 1.91 -31.77 -4.08
CA ASN A 362 2.48 -30.57 -3.46
C ASN A 362 2.04 -29.30 -4.18
N VAL A 363 2.09 -28.17 -3.48
CA VAL A 363 1.77 -26.88 -4.08
C VAL A 363 2.76 -26.59 -5.21
N ALA A 364 2.22 -26.05 -6.30
CA ALA A 364 2.95 -25.53 -7.44
C ALA A 364 2.43 -24.14 -7.77
N GLY A 365 3.17 -23.43 -8.60
CA GLY A 365 2.84 -22.05 -8.89
C GLY A 365 3.33 -21.59 -10.25
N ILE A 366 2.67 -20.55 -10.74
CA ILE A 366 2.97 -19.86 -11.98
C ILE A 366 3.06 -18.37 -11.63
N ALA A 367 4.16 -17.73 -12.01
CA ALA A 367 4.38 -16.31 -11.77
C ALA A 367 4.85 -15.60 -13.04
N VAL A 368 4.27 -14.43 -13.29
CA VAL A 368 4.63 -13.51 -14.38
C VAL A 368 5.53 -12.42 -13.82
N PHE A 369 6.64 -12.10 -14.48
CA PHE A 369 7.56 -11.04 -14.06
C PHE A 369 7.78 -10.02 -15.17
N ASP A 370 8.02 -8.78 -14.75
CA ASP A 370 8.53 -7.73 -15.63
C ASP A 370 10.01 -7.97 -15.93
N GLY A 371 10.41 -7.83 -17.19
CA GLY A 371 11.77 -8.10 -17.63
C GLY A 371 12.21 -9.56 -17.54
N THR A 372 13.47 -9.79 -17.87
CA THR A 372 14.12 -11.11 -17.83
C THR A 372 15.01 -11.30 -16.60
N THR A 373 15.05 -10.38 -15.63
CA THR A 373 15.84 -10.59 -14.41
C THR A 373 14.91 -10.96 -13.26
N VAL A 374 15.12 -12.13 -12.66
CA VAL A 374 14.35 -12.60 -11.49
C VAL A 374 15.33 -12.98 -10.39
N SER A 375 15.13 -12.38 -9.22
CA SER A 375 15.93 -12.56 -8.01
C SER A 375 15.03 -12.84 -6.80
N ALA A 376 15.63 -13.08 -5.63
CA ALA A 376 14.89 -13.27 -4.38
C ALA A 376 14.03 -12.05 -3.97
N SER A 377 14.31 -10.86 -4.49
CA SER A 377 13.53 -9.63 -4.24
C SER A 377 12.48 -9.34 -5.31
N SER A 378 12.46 -10.09 -6.41
CA SER A 378 11.52 -9.85 -7.52
C SER A 378 10.08 -10.16 -7.10
N VAL A 379 9.17 -9.22 -7.40
CA VAL A 379 7.73 -9.33 -7.13
C VAL A 379 7.02 -9.63 -8.45
N PRO A 380 6.17 -10.67 -8.51
CA PRO A 380 5.43 -10.99 -9.73
C PRO A 380 4.40 -9.91 -10.08
N LEU A 381 4.02 -9.82 -11.35
CA LEU A 381 2.92 -9.00 -11.84
C LEU A 381 1.57 -9.73 -11.77
N ASP A 382 1.59 -11.05 -11.96
CA ASP A 382 0.46 -11.95 -11.65
C ASP A 382 1.02 -13.27 -11.13
N VAL A 383 0.30 -13.91 -10.23
CA VAL A 383 0.73 -15.15 -9.58
C VAL A 383 -0.47 -16.00 -9.21
N VAL A 384 -0.36 -17.29 -9.49
CA VAL A 384 -1.31 -18.30 -9.03
C VAL A 384 -0.57 -19.46 -8.38
N MET A 385 -1.13 -19.97 -7.28
CA MET A 385 -0.74 -21.25 -6.70
C MET A 385 -1.85 -22.27 -6.90
N PHE A 386 -1.46 -23.52 -7.09
CA PHE A 386 -2.38 -24.64 -7.22
C PHE A 386 -1.81 -25.88 -6.55
N GLY A 387 -2.67 -26.86 -6.32
CA GLY A 387 -2.27 -28.16 -5.79
C GLY A 387 -2.49 -28.31 -4.28
N GLY A 388 -1.55 -28.95 -3.59
CA GLY A 388 -1.71 -29.36 -2.19
C GLY A 388 -0.82 -28.63 -1.18
N GLY A 389 -0.10 -29.39 -0.36
CA GLY A 389 0.73 -28.89 0.75
C GLY A 389 2.20 -28.66 0.36
N GLY A 390 3.11 -28.69 1.33
CA GLY A 390 4.54 -28.67 1.08
C GLY A 390 5.28 -27.49 1.70
N SER A 391 6.61 -27.60 1.77
CA SER A 391 7.47 -26.62 2.42
C SER A 391 7.78 -25.44 1.50
N VAL A 392 6.87 -24.47 1.40
CA VAL A 392 7.01 -23.31 0.50
C VAL A 392 7.17 -21.96 1.19
N TYR A 393 7.11 -21.96 2.51
CA TYR A 393 7.21 -20.76 3.33
C TYR A 393 7.83 -21.08 4.68
N THR A 394 8.61 -20.14 5.20
CA THR A 394 9.09 -20.15 6.59
C THR A 394 9.14 -18.71 7.08
N ALA A 395 8.52 -18.43 8.23
CA ALA A 395 8.42 -17.09 8.81
C ALA A 395 9.77 -16.46 9.21
N GLY A 396 10.83 -17.27 9.26
CA GLY A 396 12.20 -16.83 9.51
C GLY A 396 12.63 -16.81 10.97
N PRO A 397 13.73 -16.09 11.29
CA PRO A 397 14.55 -15.24 10.40
C PRO A 397 15.63 -16.02 9.60
N PRO A 398 15.89 -15.71 8.30
CA PRO A 398 15.14 -14.78 7.45
C PRO A 398 13.82 -15.39 6.97
N GLU A 399 12.79 -14.56 6.80
CA GLU A 399 11.54 -14.97 6.17
C GLU A 399 11.80 -15.33 4.70
N VAL A 400 11.40 -16.53 4.29
CA VAL A 400 11.66 -17.05 2.93
C VAL A 400 10.43 -17.74 2.37
N GLY A 401 10.26 -17.66 1.06
CA GLY A 401 9.11 -18.22 0.36
C GLY A 401 8.96 -17.68 -1.06
N TYR A 402 7.86 -18.04 -1.71
CA TYR A 402 7.49 -17.45 -2.99
C TYR A 402 6.82 -16.09 -2.77
N ARG A 403 7.41 -15.03 -3.32
CA ARG A 403 6.82 -13.69 -3.27
C ARG A 403 5.50 -13.65 -4.03
N ILE A 404 4.56 -12.88 -3.51
CA ILE A 404 3.25 -12.64 -4.10
C ILE A 404 3.09 -11.17 -4.50
N THR A 405 2.01 -10.89 -5.22
CA THR A 405 1.51 -9.54 -5.49
C THR A 405 0.02 -9.48 -5.14
N ASN A 406 -0.57 -8.29 -5.13
CA ASN A 406 -2.01 -8.16 -4.95
C ASN A 406 -2.74 -8.78 -6.14
N THR A 407 -3.55 -9.80 -5.86
CA THR A 407 -4.40 -10.46 -6.83
C THR A 407 -5.78 -10.70 -6.21
N ASP A 408 -6.65 -11.40 -6.93
CA ASP A 408 -7.89 -11.91 -6.39
C ASP A 408 -7.73 -12.92 -5.23
N LYS A 409 -6.53 -13.49 -5.03
CA LYS A 409 -6.25 -14.48 -3.98
C LYS A 409 -5.38 -13.97 -2.85
N TYR A 410 -4.61 -12.92 -3.10
CA TYR A 410 -3.51 -12.51 -2.23
C TYR A 410 -3.54 -11.01 -1.95
N SER A 411 -3.15 -10.65 -0.73
CA SER A 411 -2.92 -9.28 -0.31
C SER A 411 -1.55 -9.17 0.33
N VAL A 412 -0.71 -8.26 -0.15
CA VAL A 412 0.64 -8.04 0.41
C VAL A 412 0.63 -7.09 1.59
N ILE A 413 -0.53 -6.51 1.91
CA ILE A 413 -0.79 -5.79 3.17
C ILE A 413 -1.97 -6.45 3.89
N GLN A 414 -1.74 -6.84 5.14
CA GLN A 414 -2.76 -7.42 6.02
C GLN A 414 -2.62 -6.82 7.41
N ASN A 415 -3.71 -6.33 8.01
CA ASN A 415 -3.69 -5.70 9.34
C ASN A 415 -2.58 -4.64 9.49
N ARG A 416 -2.40 -3.80 8.46
CA ARG A 416 -1.36 -2.76 8.36
C ARG A 416 0.09 -3.28 8.38
N LYS A 417 0.32 -4.55 8.06
CA LYS A 417 1.66 -5.15 7.97
C LYS A 417 1.91 -5.75 6.59
N ARG A 418 3.16 -5.66 6.15
CA ARG A 418 3.64 -6.34 4.93
C ARG A 418 3.61 -7.85 5.12
N VAL A 419 3.00 -8.54 4.16
CA VAL A 419 2.94 -10.00 4.07
C VAL A 419 3.32 -10.40 2.65
N ASN A 420 4.61 -10.55 2.40
CA ASN A 420 5.15 -10.58 1.03
C ASN A 420 5.13 -11.95 0.36
N PHE A 421 4.81 -13.02 1.09
CA PHE A 421 4.98 -14.39 0.64
C PHE A 421 3.68 -15.19 0.66
N TYR A 422 3.54 -16.09 -0.29
CA TYR A 422 2.57 -17.17 -0.21
C TYR A 422 2.88 -18.02 1.04
N GLY A 423 1.87 -18.32 1.85
CA GLY A 423 2.01 -18.98 3.15
C GLY A 423 2.22 -18.01 4.33
N GLY A 424 2.57 -16.75 4.07
CA GLY A 424 2.62 -15.71 5.10
C GLY A 424 1.23 -15.15 5.42
N GLY A 425 0.99 -14.82 6.68
CA GLY A 425 -0.30 -14.27 7.13
C GLY A 425 -1.47 -15.16 6.71
N THR A 426 -2.47 -14.57 6.03
CA THR A 426 -3.62 -15.30 5.48
C THR A 426 -3.46 -15.69 4.00
N ASN A 427 -2.30 -15.46 3.37
CA ASN A 427 -2.06 -15.73 1.94
C ASN A 427 -1.83 -17.22 1.64
N THR A 428 -2.81 -18.07 1.92
CA THR A 428 -2.73 -19.54 1.72
C THR A 428 -3.62 -20.06 0.58
N SER A 429 -4.47 -19.18 0.03
CA SER A 429 -5.39 -19.48 -1.08
C SER A 429 -4.67 -20.08 -2.29
N LYS A 430 -5.24 -21.14 -2.85
CA LYS A 430 -4.73 -21.84 -4.05
C LYS A 430 -5.87 -22.51 -4.81
N TYR A 431 -5.66 -22.83 -6.08
CA TYR A 431 -6.56 -23.68 -6.84
C TYR A 431 -6.35 -25.16 -6.51
N ALA A 432 -7.38 -25.98 -6.71
CA ALA A 432 -7.25 -27.42 -6.60
C ALA A 432 -6.33 -27.97 -7.70
N PHE A 433 -5.82 -29.19 -7.52
CA PHE A 433 -5.28 -29.93 -8.65
C PHE A 433 -6.38 -30.16 -9.69
N PRO A 434 -6.09 -29.97 -10.99
CA PRO A 434 -6.96 -30.51 -12.02
C PRO A 434 -7.06 -32.03 -11.83
N ALA A 435 -8.24 -32.58 -12.06
CA ALA A 435 -8.35 -34.03 -12.19
C ALA A 435 -7.57 -34.46 -13.45
N THR A 436 -7.01 -35.67 -13.42
CA THR A 436 -6.44 -36.34 -14.61
C THR A 436 -7.38 -36.09 -15.77
N SER A 437 -6.83 -35.84 -16.96
CA SER A 437 -7.63 -35.47 -18.11
C SER A 437 -8.39 -34.13 -17.98
N ASN A 438 -7.77 -33.02 -17.55
CA ASN A 438 -8.41 -31.69 -17.66
C ASN A 438 -7.44 -30.54 -17.91
N PHE A 439 -7.86 -29.58 -18.74
CA PHE A 439 -7.30 -28.23 -18.73
C PHE A 439 -7.98 -27.40 -17.64
N THR A 440 -7.18 -26.74 -16.80
CA THR A 440 -7.72 -25.81 -15.80
C THR A 440 -7.97 -24.47 -16.45
N MET A 441 -9.23 -24.08 -16.60
CA MET A 441 -9.65 -22.74 -17.00
C MET A 441 -9.80 -21.85 -15.76
N LEU A 442 -9.25 -20.64 -15.82
CA LEU A 442 -9.43 -19.60 -14.80
C LEU A 442 -10.29 -18.47 -15.36
N GLY A 443 -11.39 -18.18 -14.65
CA GLY A 443 -12.39 -17.18 -15.02
C GLY A 443 -12.57 -16.10 -13.98
N GLY A 444 -12.40 -14.83 -14.36
CA GLY A 444 -12.62 -13.65 -13.52
C GLY A 444 -12.78 -12.38 -14.38
N ILE A 445 -12.78 -11.21 -13.75
CA ILE A 445 -12.79 -9.92 -14.46
C ILE A 445 -11.60 -9.10 -13.96
N TYR A 446 -10.72 -8.74 -14.89
CA TYR A 446 -9.51 -7.97 -14.64
C TYR A 446 -9.59 -6.61 -15.31
N ASP A 447 -9.35 -5.55 -14.55
CA ASP A 447 -9.29 -4.17 -15.01
C ASP A 447 -7.85 -3.81 -15.43
N ALA A 448 -7.65 -3.58 -16.73
CA ALA A 448 -6.35 -3.26 -17.30
C ALA A 448 -5.90 -1.80 -17.08
N THR A 449 -6.76 -0.93 -16.56
CA THR A 449 -6.39 0.45 -16.18
C THR A 449 -5.85 0.48 -14.76
N THR A 450 -6.52 -0.21 -13.83
CA THR A 450 -6.17 -0.17 -12.40
C THR A 450 -5.31 -1.34 -11.94
N GLY A 451 -5.29 -2.45 -12.69
CA GLY A 451 -4.62 -3.69 -12.32
C GLY A 451 -5.39 -4.54 -11.30
N LEU A 452 -6.64 -4.18 -11.02
CA LEU A 452 -7.49 -4.84 -10.03
C LEU A 452 -8.34 -5.95 -10.63
N TRP A 453 -8.64 -6.95 -9.81
CA TRP A 453 -9.65 -7.96 -10.11
C TRP A 453 -10.99 -7.52 -9.52
N SER A 454 -11.94 -7.11 -10.37
CA SER A 454 -13.30 -6.76 -9.93
C SER A 454 -14.15 -8.00 -9.64
N THR A 455 -13.82 -9.13 -10.29
CA THR A 455 -14.30 -10.46 -9.96
C THR A 455 -13.12 -11.41 -9.89
N GLY A 456 -12.95 -12.07 -8.74
CA GLY A 456 -11.85 -13.00 -8.53
C GLY A 456 -11.90 -14.23 -9.42
N ARG A 457 -10.74 -14.81 -9.71
CA ARG A 457 -10.62 -15.99 -10.57
C ARG A 457 -11.20 -17.22 -9.88
N VAL A 458 -12.03 -17.94 -10.61
CA VAL A 458 -12.58 -19.25 -10.27
C VAL A 458 -12.06 -20.28 -11.27
N ALA A 459 -11.61 -21.42 -10.76
CA ALA A 459 -11.18 -22.53 -11.59
C ALA A 459 -12.38 -23.35 -12.08
N LYS A 460 -12.33 -23.75 -13.35
CA LYS A 460 -13.24 -24.73 -13.96
C LYS A 460 -12.40 -25.70 -14.77
N ASN A 461 -12.81 -26.96 -14.79
CA ASN A 461 -12.14 -27.97 -15.59
C ASN A 461 -12.76 -28.01 -16.98
N VAL A 462 -11.92 -28.02 -18.00
CA VAL A 462 -12.29 -28.34 -19.38
C VAL A 462 -11.71 -29.72 -19.67
N GLU A 463 -12.58 -30.73 -19.75
CA GLU A 463 -12.19 -32.07 -20.16
C GLU A 463 -11.74 -32.01 -21.62
N LEU A 464 -10.52 -32.46 -21.91
CA LEU A 464 -10.03 -32.58 -23.28
C LEU A 464 -9.95 -34.05 -23.69
N LYS A 465 -9.80 -34.28 -24.98
CA LYS A 465 -9.55 -35.58 -25.58
C LYS A 465 -8.40 -35.42 -26.55
N SER A 466 -7.85 -36.54 -27.03
CA SER A 466 -6.81 -36.50 -28.07
C SER A 466 -7.25 -35.73 -29.32
N THR A 467 -8.56 -35.69 -29.60
CA THR A 467 -9.17 -34.97 -30.73
C THR A 467 -9.66 -33.56 -30.39
N SER A 468 -9.50 -33.07 -29.15
CA SER A 468 -9.97 -31.75 -28.77
C SER A 468 -9.30 -30.66 -29.61
N GLN A 469 -10.07 -29.62 -29.92
CA GLN A 469 -9.63 -28.51 -30.77
C GLN A 469 -9.19 -27.32 -29.92
N LEU A 470 -8.30 -26.49 -30.47
CA LEU A 470 -7.84 -25.26 -29.81
C LEU A 470 -8.98 -24.33 -29.37
N SER A 471 -10.09 -24.32 -30.13
CA SER A 471 -11.29 -23.52 -29.80
C SER A 471 -11.88 -23.88 -28.43
N GLU A 472 -11.75 -25.12 -27.96
CA GLU A 472 -12.26 -25.55 -26.65
C GLU A 472 -11.58 -24.82 -25.49
N ILE A 473 -10.34 -24.37 -25.68
CA ILE A 473 -9.60 -23.59 -24.68
C ILE A 473 -9.40 -22.13 -25.08
N GLN A 474 -10.08 -21.62 -26.10
CA GLN A 474 -10.00 -20.19 -26.50
C GLN A 474 -11.36 -19.52 -26.67
N GLN A 475 -12.41 -20.28 -26.96
CA GLN A 475 -13.75 -19.77 -27.25
C GLN A 475 -14.78 -20.23 -26.21
N ALA A 476 -14.40 -21.11 -25.29
CA ALA A 476 -15.27 -21.51 -24.19
C ALA A 476 -15.67 -20.30 -23.34
N THR A 477 -16.95 -20.24 -22.96
CA THR A 477 -17.46 -19.19 -22.09
C THR A 477 -16.88 -19.37 -20.69
N GLY A 478 -16.39 -18.28 -20.10
CA GLY A 478 -15.97 -18.25 -18.70
C GLY A 478 -14.49 -18.03 -18.45
N PHE A 479 -13.66 -17.89 -19.48
CA PHE A 479 -12.30 -17.35 -19.31
C PHE A 479 -12.32 -15.92 -18.77
N THR A 480 -11.20 -15.51 -18.18
CA THR A 480 -10.99 -14.13 -17.72
C THR A 480 -11.36 -13.09 -18.78
N VAL A 481 -12.18 -12.13 -18.39
CA VAL A 481 -12.56 -10.96 -19.16
C VAL A 481 -11.64 -9.79 -18.79
N ILE A 482 -11.17 -9.06 -19.80
CA ILE A 482 -10.37 -7.85 -19.61
C ILE A 482 -11.28 -6.63 -19.81
N VAL A 483 -11.32 -5.74 -18.82
CA VAL A 483 -12.02 -4.45 -18.87
C VAL A 483 -11.03 -3.28 -18.72
N ASN A 484 -11.52 -2.04 -18.80
CA ASN A 484 -10.74 -0.82 -18.66
C ASN A 484 -11.38 0.13 -17.65
#